data_AF-A0A3B9HAI1-F1
#
_entry.id   AF-A0A3B9HAI1-F1
#
_cell.length_a   1.000
_cell.length_b   1.000
_cell.length_c   1.000
_cell.angle_alpha   90.00
_cell.angle_beta   90.00
_cell.angle_gamma   90.00
#
_symmetry.space_group_name_H-M   'P 1'
#
loop_
_entity.id
_entity.type
_entity.pdbx_description
1 polymer ?
#
loop_
_entity_poly.entity_id
_entity_poly.type
_entity_poly.pdbx_seq_one_letter_code
_entity_poly.pdbx_strand_id
1 'polypeptide(L)'
;MQNKLSYVWIAVLLFSIIAIGYVVEREESEWLIALFGLSFLAYFVLVVKPKRSLKEMLVIGILIRLSLLGATPELSDDYYRFAFDGKMIVNGANPFTILPGQFGEKTAYESKLVEEMNSPNYYTVYPPINQIFFSLPTLIAGENLQVYVVLLRILIVLFEILMALLLLKLLQYLNKELHLFAWYFLNPLVIIELTANLHFEGVTLFFFLLSMYLLMTGKLLRSGVVYAVAIGTKLIPLMFLPFFVHRLKVRSIWFFSVIGLTLFVLFVPFINKELISNIGSSIDLYFHTFMFNGSLFYLANGVAEWFTGF
;
A
#
# COMPACT_ATOMS: atom_id res chain seq x y z
N MET A 1 28.59 27.36 -2.90
CA MET A 1 28.66 26.13 -3.73
C MET A 1 27.89 24.94 -3.14
N GLN A 2 27.92 24.68 -1.83
CA GLN A 2 27.26 23.50 -1.24
C GLN A 2 25.73 23.41 -1.43
N ASN A 3 24.99 24.53 -1.45
CA ASN A 3 23.54 24.49 -1.72
C ASN A 3 23.22 24.12 -3.18
N LYS A 4 24.05 24.52 -4.15
CA LYS A 4 23.85 24.19 -5.57
C LYS A 4 23.92 22.68 -5.81
N LEU A 5 24.89 22.01 -5.17
CA LEU A 5 25.05 20.56 -5.29
C LEU A 5 23.86 19.77 -4.72
N SER A 6 23.19 20.29 -3.69
CA SER A 6 21.99 19.64 -3.13
C SER A 6 20.78 19.73 -4.07
N TYR A 7 20.62 20.81 -4.83
CA TYR A 7 19.54 20.89 -5.83
C TYR A 7 19.74 19.92 -7.00
N VAL A 8 21.00 19.63 -7.37
CA VAL A 8 21.31 18.60 -8.36
C VAL A 8 20.78 17.23 -7.88
N TRP A 9 21.04 16.85 -6.63
CA TRP A 9 20.54 15.57 -6.10
C TRP A 9 19.01 15.50 -6.01
N ILE A 10 18.34 16.61 -5.72
CA ILE A 10 16.87 16.68 -5.77
C ILE A 10 16.38 16.47 -7.20
N ALA A 11 17.00 17.13 -8.18
CA ALA A 11 16.66 16.97 -9.59
C ALA A 11 16.91 15.54 -10.08
N VAL A 12 18.02 14.91 -9.67
CA VAL A 12 18.34 13.51 -9.98
C VAL A 12 17.29 12.57 -9.39
N LEU A 13 16.92 12.76 -8.12
CA LEU A 13 15.87 11.95 -7.47
C LEU A 13 14.53 12.08 -8.20
N LEU A 14 14.11 13.32 -8.47
CA LEU A 14 12.85 13.61 -9.17
C LEU A 14 12.85 13.03 -10.59
N PHE A 15 13.92 13.26 -11.36
CA PHE A 15 14.06 12.74 -12.72
C PHE A 15 13.97 11.21 -12.75
N SER A 16 14.72 10.54 -11.86
CA SER A 16 14.74 9.08 -11.82
C SER A 16 13.36 8.50 -11.49
N ILE A 17 12.65 9.12 -10.53
CA ILE A 17 11.30 8.70 -10.15
C ILE A 17 10.28 8.95 -11.27
N ILE A 18 10.34 10.10 -11.95
CA ILE A 18 9.47 10.39 -13.10
C ILE A 18 9.76 9.41 -14.25
N ALA A 19 11.03 9.12 -14.54
CA ALA A 19 11.40 8.18 -15.58
C ALA A 19 10.84 6.77 -15.30
N ILE A 20 10.96 6.28 -14.06
CA ILE A 20 10.35 5.00 -13.64
C ILE A 20 8.82 5.05 -13.79
N GLY A 21 8.17 6.16 -13.40
CA GLY A 21 6.71 6.23 -13.39
C GLY A 21 6.02 6.49 -14.73
N TYR A 22 6.75 6.93 -15.77
CA TYR A 22 6.15 7.37 -17.04
C TYR A 22 6.81 6.83 -18.31
N VAL A 23 8.03 6.31 -18.22
CA VAL A 23 8.84 6.00 -19.41
C VAL A 23 9.24 4.53 -19.44
N VAL A 24 9.65 3.97 -18.30
CA VAL A 24 10.23 2.63 -18.25
C VAL A 24 9.15 1.59 -18.06
N GLU A 25 9.10 0.63 -18.96
CA GLU A 25 8.16 -0.49 -18.89
C GLU A 25 8.65 -1.56 -17.89
N ARG A 26 7.72 -2.35 -17.36
CA ARG A 26 8.01 -3.38 -16.34
C ARG A 26 9.08 -4.39 -16.77
N GLU A 27 9.16 -4.70 -18.06
CA GLU A 27 10.09 -5.70 -18.61
C GLU A 27 11.53 -5.19 -18.73
N GLU A 28 11.71 -3.86 -18.73
CA GLU A 28 13.01 -3.20 -18.91
C GLU A 28 13.86 -3.20 -17.62
N SER A 29 14.18 -4.41 -17.15
CA SER A 29 14.86 -4.65 -15.87
C SER A 29 16.18 -3.88 -15.72
N GLU A 30 16.95 -3.72 -16.80
CA GLU A 30 18.20 -2.95 -16.79
C GLU A 30 17.98 -1.47 -16.46
N TRP A 31 16.98 -0.86 -17.10
CA TRP A 31 16.61 0.54 -16.85
C TRP A 31 16.02 0.73 -15.45
N LEU A 32 15.17 -0.19 -15.00
CA LEU A 32 14.62 -0.17 -13.65
C LEU A 32 15.75 -0.24 -12.61
N ILE A 33 16.69 -1.17 -12.74
CA ILE A 33 17.83 -1.29 -11.82
C ILE A 33 18.68 -0.01 -11.82
N ALA A 34 18.98 0.54 -13.00
CA ALA A 34 19.79 1.74 -13.14
C ALA A 34 19.11 2.96 -12.48
N LEU A 35 17.83 3.19 -12.75
CA LEU A 35 17.08 4.32 -12.21
C LEU A 35 16.77 4.17 -10.72
N PHE A 36 16.48 2.96 -10.24
CA PHE A 36 16.39 2.71 -8.80
C PHE A 36 17.74 2.96 -8.13
N GLY A 37 18.84 2.47 -8.68
CA GLY A 37 20.19 2.74 -8.16
C GLY A 37 20.50 4.24 -8.08
N LEU A 38 20.18 4.99 -9.14
CA LEU A 38 20.37 6.43 -9.20
C LEU A 38 19.49 7.18 -8.19
N SER A 39 18.21 6.80 -8.07
CA SER A 39 17.29 7.40 -7.10
C SER A 39 17.70 7.11 -5.67
N PHE A 40 18.15 5.88 -5.35
CA PHE A 40 18.65 5.53 -4.02
C PHE A 40 19.94 6.24 -3.67
N LEU A 41 20.86 6.42 -4.63
CA LEU A 41 22.06 7.22 -4.43
C LEU A 41 21.71 8.67 -4.08
N ALA A 42 20.83 9.30 -4.86
CA ALA A 42 20.37 10.66 -4.62
C ALA A 42 19.66 10.80 -3.27
N TYR A 43 18.75 9.87 -2.97
CA TYR A 43 18.07 9.77 -1.68
C TYR A 43 19.05 9.68 -0.52
N PHE A 44 20.02 8.75 -0.57
CA PHE A 44 20.98 8.53 0.51
C PHE A 44 21.82 9.79 0.79
N VAL A 45 22.26 10.48 -0.27
CA VAL A 45 22.97 11.76 -0.15
C VAL A 45 22.11 12.82 0.54
N LEU A 46 20.81 12.88 0.23
CA LEU A 46 19.88 13.85 0.79
C LEU A 46 19.54 13.58 2.27
N VAL A 47 19.46 12.31 2.71
CA VAL A 47 19.01 11.95 4.07
C VAL A 47 20.14 11.76 5.09
N VAL A 48 21.34 11.33 4.68
CA VAL A 48 22.45 11.05 5.62
C VAL A 48 23.09 12.31 6.18
N LYS A 49 23.17 13.36 5.37
CA LYS A 49 23.69 14.67 5.80
C LYS A 49 22.59 15.71 5.58
N PRO A 50 21.56 15.74 6.44
CA PRO A 50 20.42 16.63 6.26
C PRO A 50 20.89 18.07 6.45
N LYS A 51 21.26 18.72 5.34
CA LYS A 51 21.56 20.16 5.29
C LYS A 51 20.30 21.01 5.07
N ARG A 52 19.15 20.35 4.96
CA ARG A 52 17.85 20.93 4.61
C ARG A 52 16.96 20.98 5.82
N SER A 53 16.14 22.02 5.89
CA SER A 53 15.09 22.12 6.90
C SER A 53 14.04 21.03 6.72
N LEU A 54 13.32 20.69 7.79
CA LEU A 54 12.20 19.74 7.75
C LEU A 54 11.14 20.16 6.72
N LYS A 55 10.87 21.47 6.63
CA LYS A 55 9.92 22.05 5.67
C LYS A 55 10.35 21.80 4.23
N GLU A 56 11.62 22.00 3.90
CA GLU A 56 12.14 21.70 2.55
C GLU A 56 12.01 20.22 2.21
N MET A 57 12.37 19.31 3.14
CA MET A 57 12.26 17.87 2.91
C MET A 57 10.80 17.43 2.70
N LEU A 58 9.86 18.01 3.45
CA LEU A 58 8.43 17.77 3.29
C LEU A 58 7.94 18.28 1.92
N VAL A 59 8.30 19.49 1.52
CA VAL A 59 7.91 20.05 0.22
C VAL A 59 8.47 19.20 -0.93
N ILE A 60 9.74 18.78 -0.86
CA ILE A 60 10.35 17.93 -1.89
C ILE A 60 9.59 16.60 -2.01
N GLY A 61 9.34 15.91 -0.89
CA GLY A 61 8.65 14.62 -0.93
C GLY A 61 7.19 14.73 -1.41
N ILE A 62 6.52 15.86 -1.14
CA ILE A 62 5.19 16.15 -1.68
C ILE A 62 5.27 16.39 -3.19
N LEU A 63 6.19 17.25 -3.65
CA LEU A 63 6.32 17.58 -5.08
C LEU A 63 6.66 16.34 -5.93
N ILE A 64 7.53 15.44 -5.42
CA ILE A 64 7.83 14.18 -6.11
C ILE A 64 6.56 13.34 -6.25
N ARG A 65 5.77 13.16 -5.17
CA ARG A 65 4.51 12.41 -5.23
C ARG A 65 3.48 13.06 -6.16
N LEU A 66 3.37 14.38 -6.14
CA LEU A 66 2.48 15.12 -7.04
C LEU A 66 2.88 15.00 -8.51
N SER A 67 4.20 14.89 -8.78
CA SER A 67 4.69 14.69 -10.16
C SER A 67 4.24 13.36 -10.77
N LEU A 68 3.82 12.39 -9.96
CA LEU A 68 3.33 11.08 -10.38
C LEU A 68 1.81 11.02 -10.51
N LEU A 69 1.08 12.12 -10.32
CA LEU A 69 -0.39 12.09 -10.30
C LEU A 69 -1.00 11.49 -11.57
N GLY A 70 -0.41 11.77 -12.72
CA GLY A 70 -0.88 11.26 -14.02
C GLY A 70 -0.23 9.95 -14.48
N ALA A 71 0.62 9.32 -13.67
CA ALA A 71 1.30 8.08 -14.05
C ALA A 71 0.30 6.93 -14.20
N THR A 72 0.52 6.02 -15.13
CA THR A 72 -0.17 4.72 -15.11
C THR A 72 0.68 3.76 -14.29
N PRO A 73 0.12 2.97 -13.36
CA PRO A 73 0.87 1.94 -12.67
C PRO A 73 1.50 0.95 -13.66
N GLU A 74 2.82 0.87 -13.70
CA GLU A 74 3.56 -0.04 -14.61
C GLU A 74 4.05 -1.30 -13.89
N LEU A 75 4.39 -1.21 -12.60
CA LEU A 75 4.96 -2.35 -11.86
C LEU A 75 3.88 -3.15 -11.11
N SER A 76 2.61 -2.77 -11.24
CA SER A 76 1.48 -3.42 -10.57
C SER A 76 0.21 -3.33 -11.41
N ASP A 77 -0.50 -4.44 -11.48
CA ASP A 77 -1.80 -4.64 -12.16
C ASP A 77 -2.97 -4.70 -11.15
N ASP A 78 -2.69 -4.61 -9.84
CA ASP A 78 -3.71 -4.71 -8.77
C ASP A 78 -4.81 -3.63 -8.90
N TYR A 79 -4.50 -2.48 -9.51
CA TYR A 79 -5.45 -1.38 -9.63
C TYR A 79 -6.66 -1.69 -10.52
N TYR A 80 -6.53 -2.62 -11.46
CA TYR A 80 -7.66 -3.16 -12.21
C TYR A 80 -8.64 -3.88 -11.27
N ARG A 81 -8.10 -4.68 -10.35
CA ARG A 81 -8.89 -5.35 -9.33
C ARG A 81 -9.53 -4.35 -8.36
N PHE A 82 -8.82 -3.30 -7.97
CA PHE A 82 -9.39 -2.24 -7.12
C PHE A 82 -10.59 -1.58 -7.80
N ALA A 83 -10.46 -1.22 -9.08
CA ALA A 83 -11.53 -0.60 -9.85
C ALA A 83 -12.75 -1.53 -10.00
N PHE A 84 -12.51 -2.82 -10.22
CA PHE A 84 -13.56 -3.84 -10.34
C PHE A 84 -14.35 -3.97 -9.02
N ASP A 85 -13.64 -4.17 -7.91
CA ASP A 85 -14.22 -4.27 -6.56
C ASP A 85 -15.01 -2.99 -6.22
N GLY A 86 -14.45 -1.82 -6.50
CA GLY A 86 -15.12 -0.53 -6.32
C GLY A 86 -16.43 -0.44 -7.12
N LYS A 87 -16.45 -0.94 -8.37
CA LYS A 87 -17.66 -0.99 -9.20
C LYS A 87 -18.71 -1.93 -8.63
N MET A 88 -18.32 -3.09 -8.09
CA MET A 88 -19.25 -4.01 -7.43
C MET A 88 -19.94 -3.32 -6.25
N ILE A 89 -19.17 -2.63 -5.41
CA ILE A 89 -19.70 -1.87 -4.27
C ILE A 89 -20.69 -0.79 -4.72
N VAL A 90 -20.30 0.02 -5.71
CA VAL A 90 -21.15 1.14 -6.21
C VAL A 90 -22.47 0.62 -6.80
N ASN A 91 -22.45 -0.56 -7.42
CA ASN A 91 -23.65 -1.21 -7.98
C ASN A 91 -24.48 -1.98 -6.92
N GLY A 92 -24.13 -1.91 -5.64
CA GLY A 92 -24.83 -2.60 -4.56
C GLY A 92 -24.56 -4.11 -4.49
N ALA A 93 -23.53 -4.59 -5.18
CA ALA A 93 -23.10 -5.98 -5.16
C ALA A 93 -22.06 -6.23 -4.05
N ASN A 94 -21.95 -7.49 -3.62
CA ASN A 94 -20.94 -7.91 -2.65
C ASN A 94 -19.70 -8.44 -3.37
N PRO A 95 -18.54 -7.75 -3.33
CA PRO A 95 -17.34 -8.20 -4.03
C PRO A 95 -16.74 -9.49 -3.45
N PHE A 96 -17.09 -9.86 -2.22
CA PHE A 96 -16.66 -11.13 -1.61
C PHE A 96 -17.38 -12.37 -2.16
N THR A 97 -18.41 -12.19 -2.99
CA THR A 97 -19.19 -13.29 -3.59
C THR A 97 -19.08 -13.35 -5.10
N ILE A 98 -18.18 -12.55 -5.71
CA ILE A 98 -18.05 -12.44 -7.16
C ILE A 98 -16.63 -12.78 -7.57
N LEU A 99 -16.48 -13.73 -8.49
CA LEU A 99 -15.24 -13.98 -9.21
C LEU A 99 -15.20 -13.10 -10.47
N PRO A 100 -14.20 -12.21 -10.63
CA PRO A 100 -14.13 -11.36 -11.81
C PRO A 100 -14.14 -12.14 -13.13
N GLY A 101 -13.44 -13.27 -13.23
CA GLY A 101 -13.39 -14.10 -14.43
C GLY A 101 -14.68 -14.84 -14.77
N GLN A 102 -15.67 -14.85 -13.87
CA GLN A 102 -17.01 -15.38 -14.11
C GLN A 102 -18.06 -14.25 -14.23
N PHE A 103 -17.61 -13.00 -14.14
CA PHE A 103 -18.49 -11.85 -14.26
C PHE A 103 -18.95 -11.73 -15.71
N GLY A 104 -20.28 -11.69 -15.91
CA GLY A 104 -20.85 -11.44 -17.23
C GLY A 104 -20.67 -9.98 -17.63
N GLU A 105 -19.49 -9.63 -18.14
CA GLU A 105 -19.11 -8.31 -18.61
C GLU A 105 -20.11 -7.76 -19.63
N LYS A 106 -20.45 -6.48 -19.50
CA LYS A 106 -21.46 -5.79 -20.32
C LYS A 106 -20.91 -4.56 -21.01
N THR A 107 -19.80 -4.00 -20.51
CA THR A 107 -19.15 -2.82 -21.08
C THR A 107 -17.69 -3.09 -21.39
N ALA A 108 -17.12 -2.37 -22.37
CA ALA A 108 -15.70 -2.49 -22.71
C ALA A 108 -14.77 -2.14 -21.52
N TYR A 109 -15.26 -1.29 -20.61
CA TYR A 109 -14.55 -0.99 -19.37
C TYR A 109 -14.48 -2.23 -18.46
N GLU A 110 -15.59 -2.94 -18.25
CA GLU A 110 -15.62 -4.16 -17.44
C GLU A 110 -14.71 -5.24 -18.02
N SER A 111 -14.77 -5.46 -19.34
CA SER A 111 -13.87 -6.40 -20.01
C SER A 111 -12.41 -6.05 -19.80
N LYS A 112 -12.04 -4.78 -20.00
CA LYS A 112 -10.67 -4.34 -19.74
C LYS A 112 -10.21 -4.61 -18.31
N LEU A 113 -11.07 -4.38 -17.30
CA LEU A 113 -10.69 -4.63 -15.91
C LEU A 113 -10.41 -6.11 -15.64
N VAL A 114 -11.22 -7.02 -16.20
CA VAL A 114 -11.09 -8.47 -16.00
C VAL A 114 -9.93 -9.06 -16.80
N GLU A 115 -9.72 -8.61 -18.03
CA GLU A 115 -8.64 -9.08 -18.91
C GLU A 115 -7.24 -8.70 -18.38
N GLU A 116 -7.10 -7.49 -17.83
CA GLU A 116 -5.80 -6.94 -17.44
C GLU A 116 -5.45 -7.18 -15.96
N MET A 117 -6.37 -7.70 -15.14
CA MET A 117 -6.06 -8.00 -13.74
C MET A 117 -5.31 -9.32 -13.57
N ASN A 118 -4.43 -9.37 -12.57
CA ASN A 118 -3.71 -10.59 -12.18
C ASN A 118 -4.55 -11.63 -11.40
N SER A 119 -5.77 -11.27 -10.99
CA SER A 119 -6.57 -12.03 -10.02
C SER A 119 -8.01 -12.35 -10.45
N PRO A 120 -8.30 -12.69 -11.73
CA PRO A 120 -9.67 -12.91 -12.19
C PRO A 120 -10.32 -14.14 -11.54
N ASN A 121 -9.52 -15.11 -11.12
CA ASN A 121 -9.99 -16.36 -10.50
C ASN A 121 -9.95 -16.34 -8.96
N TYR A 122 -9.79 -15.16 -8.35
CA TYR A 122 -9.71 -14.99 -6.89
C TYR A 122 -10.87 -14.14 -6.39
N TYR A 123 -11.56 -14.59 -5.35
CA TYR A 123 -12.44 -13.70 -4.59
C TYR A 123 -11.61 -12.63 -3.90
N THR A 124 -12.27 -11.52 -3.54
CA THR A 124 -11.50 -10.41 -2.98
C THR A 124 -10.95 -10.76 -1.62
N VAL A 125 -9.66 -10.51 -1.43
CA VAL A 125 -8.97 -10.58 -0.15
C VAL A 125 -8.85 -9.19 0.49
N TYR A 126 -9.30 -8.14 -0.22
CA TYR A 126 -9.22 -6.76 0.26
C TYR A 126 -10.32 -6.52 1.30
N PRO A 127 -9.96 -6.19 2.56
CA PRO A 127 -10.96 -6.07 3.62
C PRO A 127 -11.78 -4.77 3.49
N PRO A 128 -12.83 -4.60 4.32
CA PRO A 128 -13.86 -3.58 4.13
C PRO A 128 -13.39 -2.12 3.96
N ILE A 129 -12.31 -1.70 4.61
CA ILE A 129 -11.82 -0.32 4.47
C ILE A 129 -11.22 -0.10 3.08
N ASN A 130 -10.52 -1.09 2.51
CA ASN A 130 -10.07 -1.00 1.13
C ASN A 130 -11.25 -0.94 0.16
N GLN A 131 -12.32 -1.70 0.39
CA GLN A 131 -13.53 -1.63 -0.42
C GLN A 131 -14.14 -0.20 -0.46
N ILE A 132 -14.07 0.52 0.66
CA ILE A 132 -14.45 1.94 0.71
C ILE A 132 -13.49 2.79 -0.14
N PHE A 133 -12.18 2.62 0.01
CA PHE A 133 -11.21 3.38 -0.79
C PHE A 133 -11.30 3.08 -2.28
N PHE A 134 -11.69 1.88 -2.66
CA PHE A 134 -11.87 1.47 -4.05
C PHE A 134 -13.15 2.04 -4.66
N SER A 135 -14.23 2.16 -3.88
CA SER A 135 -15.51 2.67 -4.37
C SER A 135 -15.56 4.20 -4.49
N LEU A 136 -14.83 4.94 -3.65
CA LEU A 136 -14.82 6.41 -3.67
C LEU A 136 -14.39 7.00 -5.03
N PRO A 137 -13.26 6.59 -5.65
CA PRO A 137 -12.90 7.03 -6.99
C PRO A 137 -13.92 6.58 -8.05
N THR A 138 -14.47 5.36 -7.94
CA THR A 138 -15.43 4.83 -8.92
C THR A 138 -16.69 5.68 -9.04
N LEU A 139 -17.19 6.23 -7.92
CA LEU A 139 -18.36 7.12 -7.91
C LEU A 139 -18.18 8.36 -8.81
N ILE A 140 -16.95 8.84 -8.96
CA ILE A 140 -16.63 10.06 -9.73
C ILE A 140 -16.11 9.70 -11.13
N ALA A 141 -15.27 8.67 -11.22
CA ALA A 141 -14.61 8.27 -12.46
C ALA A 141 -15.55 7.58 -13.45
N GLY A 142 -16.64 6.98 -12.98
CA GLY A 142 -17.51 6.16 -13.83
C GLY A 142 -16.72 5.03 -14.47
N GLU A 143 -16.71 4.99 -15.81
CA GLU A 143 -15.97 4.00 -16.62
C GLU A 143 -14.65 4.56 -17.19
N ASN A 144 -14.10 5.63 -16.62
CA ASN A 144 -12.81 6.18 -17.01
C ASN A 144 -11.69 5.72 -16.06
N LEU A 145 -10.91 4.74 -16.49
CA LEU A 145 -9.83 4.16 -15.69
C LEU A 145 -8.74 5.17 -15.31
N GLN A 146 -8.40 6.12 -16.20
CA GLN A 146 -7.36 7.11 -15.91
C GLN A 146 -7.81 8.08 -14.81
N VAL A 147 -9.08 8.51 -14.84
CA VAL A 147 -9.66 9.33 -13.78
C VAL A 147 -9.70 8.55 -12.46
N TYR A 148 -10.07 7.26 -12.51
CA TYR A 148 -10.04 6.38 -11.34
C TYR A 148 -8.65 6.32 -10.70
N VAL A 149 -7.61 6.05 -11.51
CA VAL A 149 -6.20 5.98 -11.08
C VAL A 149 -5.74 7.29 -10.44
N VAL A 150 -6.03 8.44 -11.07
CA VAL A 150 -5.66 9.76 -10.53
C VAL A 150 -6.33 10.02 -9.18
N LEU A 151 -7.63 9.74 -9.06
CA LEU A 151 -8.39 9.95 -7.82
C LEU A 151 -7.91 9.03 -6.69
N LEU A 152 -7.67 7.75 -7.00
CA LEU A 152 -7.10 6.80 -6.05
C LEU A 152 -5.70 7.24 -5.60
N ARG A 153 -4.87 7.74 -6.52
CA ARG A 153 -3.55 8.29 -6.19
C ARG A 153 -3.62 9.51 -5.29
N ILE A 154 -4.58 10.42 -5.51
CA ILE A 154 -4.79 11.57 -4.62
C ILE A 154 -5.07 11.10 -3.19
N LEU A 155 -5.89 10.07 -3.01
CA LEU A 155 -6.15 9.49 -1.68
C LEU A 155 -4.87 8.92 -1.06
N ILE A 156 -4.07 8.19 -1.83
CA ILE A 156 -2.80 7.64 -1.33
C ILE A 156 -1.81 8.76 -0.96
N VAL A 157 -1.65 9.78 -1.80
CA VAL A 157 -0.77 10.92 -1.52
C VAL A 157 -1.22 11.66 -0.27
N LEU A 158 -2.53 11.82 -0.05
CA LEU A 158 -3.07 12.37 1.19
C LEU A 158 -2.61 11.54 2.39
N PHE A 159 -2.74 10.22 2.36
CA PHE A 159 -2.30 9.35 3.45
C PHE A 159 -0.79 9.33 3.65
N GLU A 160 0.00 9.46 2.59
CA GLU A 160 1.46 9.61 2.68
C GLU A 160 1.87 10.93 3.36
N ILE A 161 1.14 12.02 3.11
CA ILE A 161 1.34 13.29 3.82
C ILE A 161 0.94 13.15 5.29
N LEU A 162 -0.23 12.56 5.57
CA LEU A 162 -0.69 12.30 6.94
C LEU A 162 0.30 11.39 7.70
N MET A 163 0.87 10.40 7.02
CA MET A 163 1.95 9.56 7.53
C MET A 163 3.18 10.38 7.89
N ALA A 164 3.66 11.26 7.02
CA ALA A 164 4.80 12.13 7.32
C ALA A 164 4.56 12.98 8.57
N LEU A 165 3.37 13.56 8.70
CA LEU A 165 2.98 14.35 9.89
C LEU A 165 2.91 13.48 11.15
N LEU A 166 2.39 12.25 11.04
CA LEU A 166 2.34 11.29 12.14
C LEU A 166 3.75 10.85 12.57
N LEU A 167 4.65 10.59 11.63
CA LEU A 167 6.05 10.25 11.91
C LEU A 167 6.75 11.39 12.66
N LEU A 168 6.58 12.65 12.22
CA LEU A 168 7.12 13.80 12.94
C LEU A 168 6.58 13.86 14.38
N LYS A 169 5.28 13.63 14.57
CA LYS A 169 4.66 13.59 15.89
C LYS A 169 5.19 12.45 16.77
N LEU A 170 5.41 11.28 16.19
CA LEU A 170 6.00 10.12 16.87
C LEU A 170 7.46 10.39 17.27
N LEU A 171 8.26 10.97 16.37
CA LEU A 171 9.65 11.33 16.64
C LEU A 171 9.74 12.37 17.77
N GLN A 172 8.88 13.39 17.76
CA GLN A 172 8.77 14.35 18.87
C GLN A 172 8.42 13.65 20.19
N TYR A 173 7.39 12.80 20.18
CA TYR A 173 6.95 12.07 21.37
C TYR A 173 8.04 11.13 21.94
N LEU A 174 8.84 10.52 21.07
CA LEU A 174 9.95 9.62 21.42
C LEU A 174 11.26 10.36 21.70
N ASN A 175 11.27 11.70 21.67
CA ASN A 175 12.45 12.54 21.81
C ASN A 175 13.59 12.12 20.84
N LYS A 176 13.24 11.89 19.57
CA LYS A 176 14.16 11.54 18.48
C LYS A 176 14.31 12.69 17.50
N GLU A 177 15.41 12.66 16.75
CA GLU A 177 15.68 13.65 15.71
C GLU A 177 14.59 13.64 14.63
N LEU A 178 14.02 14.82 14.34
CA LEU A 178 12.89 14.92 13.42
C LEU A 178 13.28 14.63 11.97
N HIS A 179 14.54 14.86 11.57
CA HIS A 179 15.03 14.55 10.23
C HIS A 179 14.92 13.07 9.88
N LEU A 180 14.76 12.19 10.87
CA LEU A 180 14.58 10.75 10.65
C LEU A 180 13.33 10.43 9.80
N PHE A 181 12.30 11.30 9.79
CA PHE A 181 11.12 11.08 8.97
C PHE A 181 11.44 10.98 7.47
N ALA A 182 12.53 11.64 7.04
CA ALA A 182 12.92 11.68 5.63
C ALA A 182 13.44 10.32 5.13
N TRP A 183 13.93 9.45 6.02
CA TRP A 183 14.29 8.08 5.65
C TRP A 183 13.08 7.31 5.13
N TYR A 184 11.88 7.58 5.63
CA TYR A 184 10.65 7.06 5.06
C TYR A 184 10.18 7.91 3.89
N PHE A 185 10.02 9.22 4.12
CA PHE A 185 9.25 10.08 3.24
C PHE A 185 9.91 10.36 1.88
N LEU A 186 11.24 10.29 1.79
CA LEU A 186 11.99 10.46 0.55
C LEU A 186 12.48 9.13 -0.06
N ASN A 187 12.13 8.00 0.54
CA ASN A 187 12.59 6.70 0.06
C ASN A 187 12.01 6.40 -1.34
N PRO A 188 12.86 6.14 -2.36
CA PRO A 188 12.38 5.88 -3.72
C PRO A 188 11.40 4.70 -3.80
N LEU A 189 11.65 3.62 -3.07
CA LEU A 189 10.77 2.45 -3.07
C LEU A 189 9.40 2.77 -2.46
N VAL A 190 9.37 3.53 -1.36
CA VAL A 190 8.10 3.99 -0.75
C VAL A 190 7.32 4.86 -1.74
N ILE A 191 8.00 5.75 -2.46
CA ILE A 191 7.34 6.63 -3.43
C ILE A 191 6.81 5.83 -4.62
N ILE A 192 7.63 5.00 -5.24
CA ILE A 192 7.25 4.22 -6.42
C ILE A 192 6.15 3.22 -6.07
N GLU A 193 6.36 2.35 -5.08
CA GLU A 193 5.39 1.30 -4.79
C GLU A 193 4.07 1.87 -4.29
N LEU A 194 4.12 2.76 -3.30
CA LEU A 194 2.88 3.23 -2.69
C LEU A 194 2.17 4.23 -3.61
N THR A 195 2.89 5.22 -4.14
CA THR A 195 2.27 6.31 -4.91
C THR A 195 2.13 5.99 -6.40
N ALA A 196 3.20 5.55 -7.07
CA ALA A 196 3.13 5.28 -8.51
C ALA A 196 2.25 4.04 -8.79
N ASN A 197 2.49 2.95 -8.06
CA ASN A 197 1.81 1.66 -8.23
C ASN A 197 0.56 1.47 -7.38
N LEU A 198 0.12 2.51 -6.66
CA LEU A 198 -1.15 2.54 -5.90
C LEU A 198 -1.26 1.51 -4.77
N HIS A 199 -0.13 1.09 -4.19
CA HIS A 199 -0.14 0.13 -3.08
C HIS A 199 -0.62 0.73 -1.75
N PHE A 200 -1.52 0.01 -1.08
CA PHE A 200 -2.21 0.45 0.15
C PHE A 200 -1.43 0.21 1.46
N GLU A 201 -0.19 -0.26 1.36
CA GLU A 201 0.71 -0.52 2.48
C GLU A 201 0.95 0.74 3.30
N GLY A 202 1.09 1.90 2.66
CA GLY A 202 1.24 3.20 3.34
C GLY A 202 0.01 3.59 4.16
N VAL A 203 -1.19 3.37 3.60
CA VAL A 203 -2.47 3.63 4.28
C VAL A 203 -2.64 2.70 5.48
N THR A 204 -2.33 1.42 5.32
CA THR A 204 -2.35 0.42 6.40
C THR A 204 -1.36 0.80 7.50
N LEU A 205 -0.12 1.14 7.13
CA LEU A 205 0.92 1.55 8.07
C LEU A 205 0.51 2.83 8.82
N PHE A 206 -0.17 3.78 8.15
CA PHE A 206 -0.64 5.00 8.80
C PHE A 206 -1.60 4.69 9.93
N PHE A 207 -2.63 3.89 9.67
CA PHE A 207 -3.59 3.50 10.71
C PHE A 207 -2.91 2.66 11.80
N PHE A 208 -2.01 1.74 11.43
CA PHE A 208 -1.24 0.95 12.40
C PHE A 208 -0.41 1.85 13.34
N LEU A 209 0.40 2.76 12.80
CA LEU A 209 1.22 3.66 13.61
C LEU A 209 0.38 4.68 14.39
N LEU A 210 -0.75 5.11 13.86
CA LEU A 210 -1.68 5.98 14.58
C LEU A 210 -2.27 5.24 15.78
N SER A 211 -2.64 3.98 15.61
CA SER A 211 -3.07 3.11 16.71
C SER A 211 -1.97 2.98 17.77
N MET A 212 -0.71 2.78 17.36
CA MET A 212 0.42 2.69 18.31
C MET A 212 0.63 3.99 19.07
N TYR A 213 0.58 5.13 18.38
CA TYR A 213 0.65 6.45 19.00
C TYR A 213 -0.47 6.67 20.03
N LEU A 214 -1.71 6.27 19.70
CA LEU A 214 -2.84 6.33 20.63
C LEU A 214 -2.64 5.42 21.84
N LEU A 215 -2.07 4.23 21.64
CA LEU A 215 -1.76 3.29 22.72
C LEU A 215 -0.71 3.85 23.68
N MET A 216 0.37 4.40 23.12
CA MET A 216 1.47 5.03 23.88
C MET A 216 0.98 6.25 24.68
N THR A 217 0.00 6.98 24.17
CA THR A 217 -0.63 8.11 24.86
C THR A 217 -1.80 7.72 25.77
N GLY A 218 -1.97 6.43 26.06
CA GLY A 218 -2.94 5.93 27.04
C GLY A 218 -4.38 5.78 26.53
N LYS A 219 -4.64 6.00 25.24
CA LYS A 219 -5.98 5.97 24.64
C LYS A 219 -6.35 4.58 24.13
N LEU A 220 -6.38 3.59 25.03
CA LEU A 220 -6.54 2.16 24.74
C LEU A 220 -7.70 1.83 23.77
N LEU A 221 -8.92 2.28 24.06
CA LEU A 221 -10.09 1.93 23.25
C LEU A 221 -10.03 2.57 21.85
N ARG A 222 -9.62 3.84 21.76
CA ARG A 222 -9.45 4.53 20.47
C ARG A 222 -8.35 3.87 19.63
N SER A 223 -7.26 3.44 20.29
CA SER A 223 -6.21 2.65 19.65
C SER A 223 -6.78 1.36 19.05
N GLY A 224 -7.64 0.64 19.77
CA GLY A 224 -8.29 -0.57 19.28
C GLY A 224 -9.16 -0.34 18.03
N VAL A 225 -9.98 0.72 18.03
CA VAL A 225 -10.78 1.10 16.85
C VAL A 225 -9.89 1.37 15.64
N VAL A 226 -8.85 2.19 15.81
CA VAL A 226 -7.92 2.53 14.71
C VAL A 226 -7.12 1.29 14.25
N TYR A 227 -6.78 0.38 15.17
CA TYR A 227 -6.12 -0.88 14.82
C TYR A 227 -7.01 -1.77 13.96
N ALA A 228 -8.31 -1.84 14.28
CA ALA A 228 -9.29 -2.54 13.45
C ALA A 228 -9.44 -1.91 12.06
N VAL A 229 -9.33 -0.57 11.94
CA VAL A 229 -9.28 0.10 10.63
C VAL A 229 -8.02 -0.29 9.85
N ALA A 230 -6.87 -0.44 10.51
CA ALA A 230 -5.65 -0.95 9.87
C ALA A 230 -5.84 -2.38 9.33
N ILE A 231 -6.39 -3.29 10.15
CA ILE A 231 -6.75 -4.67 9.72
C ILE A 231 -7.79 -4.62 8.57
N GLY A 232 -8.75 -3.72 8.67
CA GLY A 232 -9.77 -3.49 7.66
C GLY A 232 -9.21 -2.94 6.34
N THR A 233 -7.99 -2.41 6.34
CA THR A 233 -7.29 -1.92 5.14
C THR A 233 -6.47 -3.06 4.53
N LYS A 234 -5.67 -3.78 5.32
CA LYS A 234 -5.00 -5.03 4.93
C LYS A 234 -4.93 -5.96 6.13
N LEU A 235 -4.94 -7.28 5.91
CA LEU A 235 -4.97 -8.27 7.00
C LEU A 235 -3.65 -8.40 7.77
N ILE A 236 -2.53 -7.93 7.22
CA ILE A 236 -1.17 -8.04 7.80
C ILE A 236 -1.08 -7.63 9.28
N PRO A 237 -1.74 -6.56 9.77
CA PRO A 237 -1.70 -6.18 11.18
C PRO A 237 -2.23 -7.26 12.15
N LEU A 238 -3.00 -8.25 11.69
CA LEU A 238 -3.40 -9.39 12.52
C LEU A 238 -2.19 -10.13 13.10
N MET A 239 -1.09 -10.22 12.34
CA MET A 239 0.13 -10.92 12.76
C MET A 239 0.77 -10.31 14.00
N PHE A 240 0.52 -9.03 14.30
CA PHE A 240 1.09 -8.38 15.47
C PHE A 240 0.20 -8.45 16.73
N LEU A 241 -1.03 -8.97 16.63
CA LEU A 241 -1.94 -9.09 17.78
C LEU A 241 -1.34 -9.84 18.98
N PRO A 242 -0.61 -10.97 18.82
CA PRO A 242 -0.04 -11.71 19.95
C PRO A 242 0.90 -10.87 20.83
N PHE A 243 1.63 -9.90 20.26
CA PHE A 243 2.56 -9.06 21.02
C PHE A 243 1.84 -8.14 22.03
N PHE A 244 0.58 -7.79 21.77
CA PHE A 244 -0.20 -6.93 22.68
C PHE A 244 -0.64 -7.65 23.95
N VAL A 245 -0.75 -8.99 23.93
CA VAL A 245 -1.06 -9.77 25.14
C VAL A 245 0.00 -9.53 26.20
N HIS A 246 1.27 -9.69 25.82
CA HIS A 246 2.39 -9.51 26.74
C HIS A 246 2.49 -8.06 27.23
N ARG A 247 2.29 -7.09 26.32
CA ARG A 247 2.44 -5.67 26.63
C ARG A 247 1.30 -5.06 27.45
N LEU A 248 0.06 -5.48 27.22
CA LEU A 248 -1.15 -4.91 27.83
C LEU A 248 -1.69 -5.75 29.00
N LYS A 249 -1.25 -7.01 29.15
CA LYS A 249 -1.74 -7.93 30.19
C LYS A 249 -3.27 -8.02 30.16
N VAL A 250 -3.95 -7.89 31.29
CA VAL A 250 -5.42 -7.93 31.38
C VAL A 250 -6.10 -6.86 30.52
N ARG A 251 -5.45 -5.72 30.25
CA ARG A 251 -6.00 -4.67 29.38
C ARG A 251 -6.10 -5.11 27.91
N SER A 252 -5.40 -6.18 27.50
CA SER A 252 -5.53 -6.75 26.16
C SER A 252 -6.95 -7.22 25.86
N ILE A 253 -7.70 -7.67 26.87
CA ILE A 253 -9.11 -8.11 26.72
C ILE A 253 -9.93 -6.96 26.13
N TRP A 254 -9.88 -5.77 26.74
CA TRP A 254 -10.62 -4.61 26.25
C TRP A 254 -10.16 -4.17 24.86
N PHE A 255 -8.85 -4.20 24.61
CA PHE A 255 -8.28 -3.84 23.32
C PHE A 255 -8.78 -4.78 22.20
N PHE A 256 -8.74 -6.09 22.43
CA PHE A 256 -9.20 -7.10 21.49
C PHE A 256 -10.72 -7.12 21.33
N SER A 257 -11.48 -6.90 22.40
CA SER A 257 -12.94 -6.76 22.30
C SER A 257 -13.34 -5.59 21.41
N VAL A 258 -12.66 -4.44 21.54
CA VAL A 258 -12.92 -3.30 20.67
C VAL A 258 -12.51 -3.58 19.23
N ILE A 259 -11.37 -4.24 19.01
CA ILE A 259 -10.95 -4.64 17.66
C ILE A 259 -11.99 -5.57 17.03
N GLY A 260 -12.38 -6.64 17.74
CA GLY A 260 -13.36 -7.60 17.27
C GLY A 260 -14.72 -6.98 16.97
N LEU A 261 -15.22 -6.11 17.85
CA LEU A 261 -16.48 -5.40 17.63
C LEU A 261 -16.40 -4.45 16.43
N THR A 262 -15.30 -3.70 16.30
CA THR A 262 -15.11 -2.78 15.18
C THR A 262 -15.01 -3.54 13.86
N LEU A 263 -14.24 -4.63 13.81
CA LEU A 263 -14.15 -5.48 12.64
C LEU A 263 -15.51 -6.09 12.29
N PHE A 264 -16.24 -6.60 13.28
CA PHE A 264 -17.60 -7.10 13.07
C PHE A 264 -18.46 -6.05 12.38
N VAL A 265 -18.52 -4.83 12.93
CA VAL A 265 -19.27 -3.71 12.33
C VAL A 265 -18.81 -3.38 10.91
N LEU A 266 -17.50 -3.38 10.64
CA LEU A 266 -16.96 -3.14 9.29
C LEU A 266 -17.37 -4.22 8.29
N PHE A 267 -17.48 -5.47 8.74
CA PHE A 267 -17.90 -6.60 7.90
C PHE A 267 -19.42 -6.76 7.81
N VAL A 268 -20.24 -6.12 8.66
CA VAL A 268 -21.71 -6.20 8.64
C VAL A 268 -22.30 -6.05 7.23
N PRO A 269 -21.91 -5.05 6.40
CA PRO A 269 -22.46 -4.89 5.06
C PRO A 269 -22.16 -6.05 4.10
N PHE A 270 -21.16 -6.88 4.42
CA PHE A 270 -20.64 -7.95 3.57
C PHE A 270 -20.99 -9.35 4.08
N ILE A 271 -21.70 -9.46 5.20
CA ILE A 271 -22.04 -10.76 5.80
C ILE A 271 -22.83 -11.60 4.79
N ASN A 272 -22.23 -12.72 4.44
CA ASN A 272 -22.82 -13.76 3.61
C ASN A 272 -22.34 -15.12 4.14
N LYS A 273 -23.13 -16.19 3.90
CA LYS A 273 -22.75 -17.57 4.24
C LYS A 273 -21.41 -17.99 3.64
N GLU A 274 -21.06 -17.43 2.48
CA GLU A 274 -19.87 -17.77 1.70
C GLU A 274 -18.65 -16.90 2.03
N LEU A 275 -18.82 -15.79 2.77
CA LEU A 275 -17.76 -14.79 3.01
C LEU A 275 -16.45 -15.41 3.52
N ILE A 276 -16.53 -16.23 4.57
CA ILE A 276 -15.34 -16.85 5.18
C ILE A 276 -14.72 -17.88 4.23
N SER A 277 -15.54 -18.66 3.53
CA SER A 277 -15.09 -19.68 2.58
C SER A 277 -14.39 -19.06 1.37
N ASN A 278 -14.91 -17.95 0.85
CA ASN A 278 -14.40 -17.28 -0.35
C ASN A 278 -13.08 -16.54 -0.06
N ILE A 279 -12.99 -15.85 1.09
CA ILE A 279 -11.72 -15.27 1.55
C ILE A 279 -10.70 -16.39 1.80
N GLY A 280 -11.11 -17.46 2.49
CA GLY A 280 -10.23 -18.59 2.81
C GLY A 280 -9.67 -19.27 1.58
N SER A 281 -10.50 -19.57 0.57
CA SER A 281 -10.07 -20.18 -0.69
C SER A 281 -9.11 -19.28 -1.49
N SER A 282 -9.32 -17.96 -1.48
CA SER A 282 -8.42 -17.03 -2.17
C SER A 282 -7.08 -16.89 -1.47
N ILE A 283 -7.08 -16.89 -0.14
CA ILE A 283 -5.84 -16.94 0.67
C ILE A 283 -5.10 -18.25 0.41
N ASP A 284 -5.80 -19.39 0.39
CA ASP A 284 -5.22 -20.70 0.12
C ASP A 284 -4.59 -20.76 -1.28
N LEU A 285 -5.33 -20.33 -2.31
CA LEU A 285 -4.83 -20.25 -3.67
C LEU A 285 -3.61 -19.32 -3.78
N TYR A 286 -3.60 -18.21 -3.03
CA TYR A 286 -2.46 -17.30 -2.97
C TYR A 286 -1.21 -18.01 -2.44
N PHE A 287 -1.31 -18.73 -1.32
CA PHE A 287 -0.18 -19.46 -0.73
C PHE A 287 0.37 -20.58 -1.62
N HIS A 288 -0.46 -21.17 -2.49
CA HIS A 288 -0.03 -22.25 -3.38
C HIS A 288 0.47 -21.76 -4.75
N THR A 289 0.06 -20.58 -5.19
CA THR A 289 0.35 -20.09 -6.55
C THR A 289 1.42 -19.00 -6.58
N PHE A 290 1.46 -18.13 -5.56
CA PHE A 290 2.40 -17.01 -5.52
C PHE A 290 3.71 -17.42 -4.85
N MET A 291 4.78 -17.49 -5.63
CA MET A 291 6.14 -17.68 -5.12
C MET A 291 6.81 -16.32 -4.89
N PHE A 292 7.18 -16.04 -3.65
CA PHE A 292 7.95 -14.84 -3.30
C PHE A 292 9.45 -15.09 -3.54
N ASN A 293 10.16 -14.13 -4.15
CA ASN A 293 11.57 -14.26 -4.53
C ASN A 293 11.86 -15.46 -5.45
N GLY A 294 11.12 -15.58 -6.55
CA GLY A 294 11.34 -16.63 -7.55
C GLY A 294 12.82 -16.80 -7.92
N SER A 295 13.60 -15.73 -8.05
CA SER A 295 15.04 -15.82 -8.34
C SER A 295 15.86 -16.57 -7.28
N LEU A 296 15.65 -16.29 -5.99
CA LEU A 296 16.32 -17.02 -4.90
C LEU A 296 15.81 -18.46 -4.80
N PHE A 297 14.51 -18.67 -5.03
CA PHE A 297 13.94 -20.00 -5.09
C PHE A 297 14.53 -20.81 -6.25
N TYR A 298 14.61 -20.25 -7.47
CA TYR A 298 15.20 -20.89 -8.64
C TYR A 298 16.70 -21.12 -8.47
N LEU A 299 17.43 -20.21 -7.82
CA LEU A 299 18.83 -20.44 -7.46
C LEU A 299 18.95 -21.58 -6.45
N ALA A 300 18.15 -21.57 -5.38
CA ALA A 300 18.15 -22.63 -4.37
C ALA A 300 17.71 -23.98 -4.96
N ASN A 301 16.71 -23.98 -5.84
CA ASN A 301 16.21 -25.16 -6.55
C ASN A 301 17.26 -25.68 -7.52
N GLY A 302 17.91 -24.81 -8.31
CA GLY A 302 19.00 -25.23 -9.21
C GLY A 302 20.22 -25.76 -8.45
N VAL A 303 20.55 -25.19 -7.28
CA VAL A 303 21.56 -25.76 -6.39
C VAL A 303 21.11 -27.11 -5.84
N ALA A 304 19.84 -27.24 -5.43
CA ALA A 304 19.28 -28.51 -4.96
C ALA A 304 19.37 -29.57 -6.04
N GLU A 305 18.86 -29.30 -7.25
CA GLU A 305 18.93 -30.17 -8.44
C GLU A 305 20.37 -30.63 -8.73
N TRP A 306 21.35 -29.74 -8.58
CA TRP A 306 22.76 -30.10 -8.76
C TRP A 306 23.30 -31.11 -7.74
N PHE A 307 22.78 -31.07 -6.50
CA PHE A 307 23.16 -32.01 -5.43
C PHE A 307 22.30 -33.28 -5.40
N THR A 308 21.01 -33.19 -5.74
CA THR A 308 20.04 -34.31 -5.70
C THR A 308 19.97 -35.09 -7.01
N GLY A 309 20.36 -34.49 -8.13
CA GLY A 309 20.19 -35.06 -9.47
C GLY A 309 18.72 -35.14 -9.92
N PHE A 310 17.81 -34.50 -9.19
CA PHE A 310 16.38 -34.39 -9.43
C PHE A 310 15.96 -32.94 -9.23
#